data_AF-A0A437RJW2-F1
#
_entry.id   AF-A0A437RJW2-F1
#
_cell.length_a   1.000
_cell.length_b   1.000
_cell.length_c   1.000
_cell.angle_alpha   90.00
_cell.angle_beta   90.00
_cell.angle_gamma   90.00
#
_symmetry.space_group_name_H-M   'P 1'
#
loop_
_entity.id
_entity.type
_entity.pdbx_description
1 polymer ?
#
loop_
_entity_poly.entity_id
_entity_poly.type
_entity_poly.pdbx_seq_one_letter_code
_entity_poly.pdbx_strand_id
1 'polypeptide(L)'
;MNPLIEGAIGGALIGLALLPIIYLSIRGRGENTEDHAKLTALSGRGINLERARRVQFVLFVRTEASADYLSSRLTTEGYSVQCEPGEIEIYYKRDEPASLEEGRFLVACKVVVLYGNTLGRIRTRLSALAAQENGYYLGWQAQDLSP
;
A
#
# COMPACT_ATOMS: atom_id res chain seq x y z
N MET A 1 4.91 45.61 -10.29
CA MET A 1 4.05 44.49 -10.73
C MET A 1 4.68 43.21 -10.18
N ASN A 2 3.98 42.55 -9.27
CA ASN A 2 4.21 41.16 -8.86
C ASN A 2 2.99 40.36 -9.37
N PRO A 3 2.98 39.01 -9.44
CA PRO A 3 3.95 38.06 -8.87
C PRO A 3 4.33 36.89 -9.82
N LEU A 4 5.29 36.07 -9.40
CA LEU A 4 5.12 34.61 -9.38
C LEU A 4 6.14 34.03 -8.38
N ILE A 5 5.63 33.78 -7.19
CA ILE A 5 6.22 32.93 -6.16
C ILE A 5 5.80 31.50 -6.50
N GLU A 6 6.74 30.58 -6.56
CA GLU A 6 6.61 29.15 -6.22
C GLU A 6 7.99 28.53 -6.50
N GLY A 7 8.85 28.33 -5.50
CA GLY A 7 8.58 27.41 -4.40
C GLY A 7 9.17 26.03 -4.72
N ALA A 8 10.41 25.96 -5.21
CA ALA A 8 11.18 24.73 -5.27
C ALA A 8 11.59 24.31 -3.84
N ILE A 9 10.63 23.80 -3.08
CA ILE A 9 10.89 23.09 -1.84
C ILE A 9 11.54 21.78 -2.26
N GLY A 10 12.86 21.74 -2.15
CA GLY A 10 13.65 20.51 -2.14
C GLY A 10 13.15 19.60 -1.03
N GLY A 11 12.19 18.74 -1.38
CA GLY A 11 11.73 17.65 -0.54
C GLY A 11 12.81 16.59 -0.49
N ALA A 12 13.37 16.41 0.70
CA ALA A 12 14.37 15.42 1.01
C ALA A 12 14.05 14.04 0.41
N LEU A 13 15.01 13.51 -0.35
CA LEU A 13 15.15 12.09 -0.68
C LEU A 13 15.27 11.31 0.63
N ILE A 14 14.14 10.89 1.19
CA ILE A 14 14.13 9.89 2.27
C ILE A 14 14.27 8.52 1.60
N GLY A 15 15.53 8.09 1.57
CA GLY A 15 16.03 6.72 1.71
C GLY A 15 15.20 5.60 1.10
N LEU A 16 15.78 4.96 0.07
CA LEU A 16 15.49 3.59 -0.35
C LEU A 16 15.29 2.70 0.89
N ALA A 17 14.05 2.31 1.15
CA ALA A 17 13.78 1.13 1.95
C ALA A 17 13.52 0.01 0.96
N LEU A 18 14.49 -0.91 0.86
CA LEU A 18 14.38 -2.21 0.21
C LEU A 18 12.95 -2.74 0.37
N LEU A 19 12.19 -2.81 -0.72
CA LEU A 19 10.89 -3.46 -0.71
C LEU A 19 11.15 -4.92 -0.28
N PRO A 20 10.62 -5.37 0.88
CA PRO A 20 10.69 -6.79 1.18
C PRO A 20 9.95 -7.52 0.05
N ILE A 21 10.55 -8.58 -0.48
CA ILE A 21 9.86 -9.50 -1.40
C ILE A 21 8.63 -10.00 -0.64
N ILE A 22 7.45 -9.45 -0.96
CA ILE A 22 6.22 -9.76 -0.24
C ILE A 22 5.70 -11.08 -0.79
N TYR A 23 5.98 -12.17 -0.06
CA TYR A 23 5.45 -13.49 -0.37
C TYR A 23 3.95 -13.53 -0.04
N LEU A 24 3.11 -13.23 -1.02
CA LEU A 24 1.66 -13.21 -0.86
C LEU A 24 1.02 -14.51 -1.33
N SER A 25 0.73 -15.38 -0.37
CA SER A 25 -0.30 -16.39 -0.55
C SER A 25 -1.67 -15.71 -0.56
N ILE A 26 -2.26 -15.49 -1.74
CA ILE A 26 -3.64 -15.00 -1.89
C ILE A 26 -4.59 -16.08 -1.34
N ARG A 27 -4.81 -16.10 -0.03
CA ARG A 27 -5.79 -16.98 0.62
C ARG A 27 -7.09 -16.21 0.81
N GLY A 28 -8.09 -16.55 0.01
CA GLY A 28 -9.46 -16.04 0.12
C GLY A 28 -10.26 -16.51 1.35
N ARG A 29 -9.66 -16.66 2.55
CA ARG A 29 -10.38 -16.98 3.79
C ARG A 29 -9.77 -16.27 4.99
N GLY A 30 -10.48 -15.23 5.46
CA GLY A 30 -10.24 -14.59 6.76
C GLY A 30 -9.74 -13.13 6.70
N GLU A 31 -10.21 -12.31 5.77
CA GLU A 31 -9.74 -10.92 5.59
C GLU A 31 -9.82 -10.06 6.88
N ASN A 32 -10.76 -10.32 7.80
CA ASN A 32 -10.78 -9.62 9.10
C ASN A 32 -9.78 -10.17 10.13
N THR A 33 -9.32 -11.41 9.99
CA THR A 33 -8.38 -12.01 10.96
C THR A 33 -6.96 -11.48 10.81
N GLU A 34 -6.52 -11.13 9.60
CA GLU A 34 -5.18 -10.57 9.38
C GLU A 34 -5.08 -9.14 9.93
N ASP A 35 -6.05 -8.27 9.64
CA ASP A 35 -6.10 -6.92 10.19
C ASP A 35 -6.19 -6.95 11.72
N HIS A 36 -7.02 -7.84 12.27
CA HIS A 36 -7.14 -7.99 13.72
C HIS A 36 -5.84 -8.48 14.34
N ALA A 37 -5.14 -9.44 13.73
CA ALA A 37 -3.84 -9.91 14.20
C ALA A 37 -2.77 -8.80 14.15
N LYS A 38 -2.71 -8.03 13.05
CA LYS A 38 -1.79 -6.89 12.90
C LYS A 38 -2.07 -5.81 13.94
N LEU A 39 -3.34 -5.42 14.12
CA LEU A 39 -3.74 -4.45 15.14
C LEU A 39 -3.44 -4.93 16.56
N THR A 40 -3.68 -6.20 16.85
CA THR A 40 -3.35 -6.82 18.16
C THR A 40 -1.85 -6.80 18.41
N ALA A 41 -1.04 -7.13 17.40
CA ALA A 41 0.42 -7.08 17.51
C ALA A 41 0.93 -5.64 17.74
N LEU A 42 0.39 -4.65 17.01
CA LEU A 42 0.74 -3.24 17.22
C LEU A 42 0.35 -2.79 18.63
N SER A 43 -0.87 -3.10 19.08
CA SER A 43 -1.32 -2.80 20.45
C SER A 43 -0.44 -3.47 21.50
N GLY A 44 -0.05 -4.73 21.28
CA GLY A 44 0.85 -5.48 22.17
C GLY A 44 2.27 -4.88 22.27
N ARG A 45 2.70 -4.14 21.23
CA ARG A 45 3.95 -3.36 21.23
C ARG A 45 3.80 -1.97 21.87
N GLY A 46 2.66 -1.67 22.50
CA GLY A 46 2.38 -0.38 23.15
C GLY A 46 2.04 0.75 22.18
N ILE A 47 1.77 0.44 20.91
CA ILE A 47 1.41 1.44 19.91
C ILE A 47 -0.03 1.88 20.18
N ASN A 48 -0.21 3.16 20.54
CA ASN A 48 -1.53 3.77 20.62
C ASN A 48 -2.15 3.83 19.20
N LEU A 49 -3.20 3.05 18.98
CA LEU A 49 -3.95 2.91 17.71
C LEU A 49 -4.96 4.04 17.46
N GLU A 50 -5.33 4.78 18.49
CA GLU A 50 -6.25 5.94 18.40
C GLU A 50 -5.56 7.18 17.86
N ARG A 51 -4.22 7.20 17.90
CA ARG A 51 -3.43 8.25 17.26
C ARG A 51 -3.28 7.95 15.78
N ALA A 52 -3.37 8.98 14.95
CA ALA A 52 -3.13 8.86 13.53
C ALA A 52 -1.67 8.43 13.27
N ARG A 53 -1.49 7.46 12.38
CA ARG A 53 -0.20 6.87 12.02
C ARG A 53 -0.01 6.91 10.52
N ARG A 54 1.23 7.00 10.07
CA ARG A 54 1.55 6.80 8.66
C ARG A 54 1.43 5.31 8.34
N VAL A 55 0.61 4.99 7.35
CA VAL A 55 0.34 3.64 6.88
C VAL A 55 0.70 3.57 5.42
N GLN A 56 1.40 2.51 5.03
CA GLN A 56 1.71 2.19 3.65
C GLN A 56 0.76 1.09 3.20
N PHE A 57 0.17 1.29 2.03
CA PHE A 57 -0.70 0.35 1.33
C PHE A 57 0.01 -0.06 0.05
N VAL A 58 0.13 -1.36 -0.17
CA VAL A 58 0.86 -1.91 -1.32
C VAL A 58 -0.13 -2.45 -2.34
N LEU A 59 0.03 -2.01 -3.58
CA LEU A 59 -0.72 -2.48 -4.74
C LEU A 59 0.27 -2.95 -5.80
N PHE A 60 -0.16 -3.88 -6.64
CA PHE A 60 0.57 -4.30 -7.83
C PHE A 60 -0.32 -4.14 -9.05
N VAL A 61 0.21 -3.62 -10.15
CA VAL A 61 -0.46 -3.55 -11.45
C VAL A 61 0.48 -4.01 -12.55
N ARG A 62 -0.07 -4.62 -13.59
CA ARG A 62 0.71 -5.24 -14.68
C ARG A 62 1.33 -4.26 -15.66
N THR A 63 0.80 -3.04 -15.74
CA THR A 63 1.21 -2.07 -16.78
C THR A 63 1.62 -0.74 -16.16
N GLU A 64 2.54 -0.06 -16.84
CA GLU A 64 2.95 1.30 -16.46
C GLU A 64 1.79 2.29 -16.57
N ALA A 65 0.96 2.20 -17.60
CA ALA A 65 -0.21 3.07 -17.76
C ALA A 65 -1.20 2.95 -16.59
N SER A 66 -1.47 1.72 -16.12
CA SER A 66 -2.28 1.50 -14.93
C SER A 66 -1.61 2.05 -13.67
N ALA A 67 -0.29 1.96 -13.56
CA ALA A 67 0.47 2.51 -12.44
C ALA A 67 0.39 4.04 -12.41
N ASP A 68 0.53 4.70 -13.54
CA ASP A 68 0.44 6.16 -13.67
C ASP A 68 -0.97 6.66 -13.34
N TYR A 69 -1.99 5.98 -13.85
CA TYR A 69 -3.38 6.29 -13.56
C TYR A 69 -3.71 6.14 -12.07
N LEU A 70 -3.36 5.00 -11.45
CA LEU A 70 -3.62 4.79 -10.03
C LEU A 70 -2.80 5.73 -9.16
N SER A 71 -1.54 6.02 -9.51
CA SER A 71 -0.70 6.98 -8.79
C SER A 71 -1.35 8.36 -8.78
N SER A 72 -1.76 8.86 -9.95
CA SER A 72 -2.41 10.17 -10.09
C SER A 72 -3.72 10.25 -9.29
N ARG A 73 -4.53 9.17 -9.35
CA ARG A 73 -5.80 9.09 -8.62
C ARG A 73 -5.58 9.07 -7.10
N LEU A 74 -4.66 8.24 -6.62
CA LEU A 74 -4.33 8.13 -5.19
C LEU A 74 -3.72 9.42 -4.66
N THR A 75 -2.87 10.10 -5.43
CA THR A 75 -2.36 11.42 -5.07
C THR A 75 -3.48 12.45 -4.91
N THR A 76 -4.48 12.44 -5.80
CA THR A 76 -5.67 13.29 -5.68
C THR A 76 -6.50 12.95 -4.44
N GLU A 77 -6.53 11.68 -4.03
CA GLU A 77 -7.17 11.21 -2.79
C GLU A 77 -6.31 11.46 -1.52
N GLY A 78 -5.18 12.18 -1.65
CA GLY A 78 -4.32 12.61 -0.55
C GLY A 78 -3.31 11.55 -0.09
N TYR A 79 -2.96 10.58 -0.95
CA TYR A 79 -1.87 9.64 -0.70
C TYR A 79 -0.55 10.19 -1.26
N SER A 80 0.56 9.93 -0.56
CA SER A 80 1.89 10.02 -1.17
C SER A 80 2.19 8.68 -1.83
N VAL A 81 2.50 8.64 -3.12
CA VAL A 81 2.68 7.39 -3.87
C VAL A 81 4.12 7.26 -4.35
N GLN A 82 4.70 6.08 -4.14
CA GLN A 82 5.94 5.65 -4.79
C GLN A 82 5.62 4.49 -5.74
N CYS A 83 6.25 4.48 -6.91
CA CYS A 83 6.03 3.46 -7.94
C CYS A 83 7.37 2.85 -8.34
N GLU A 84 7.50 1.53 -8.23
CA GLU A 84 8.73 0.79 -8.52
C GLU A 84 8.41 -0.41 -9.41
N PRO A 85 9.30 -0.80 -10.33
CA PRO A 85 9.13 -2.06 -11.07
C PRO A 85 9.30 -3.25 -10.13
N GLY A 86 8.63 -4.37 -10.43
CA GLY A 86 8.85 -5.60 -9.70
C GLY A 86 7.97 -6.74 -10.16
N GLU A 87 8.04 -7.86 -9.44
CA GLU A 87 7.42 -9.12 -9.82
C GLU A 87 6.64 -9.71 -8.66
N ILE A 88 5.54 -10.39 -8.98
CA ILE A 88 4.77 -11.19 -8.02
C ILE A 88 4.63 -12.63 -8.51
N GLU A 89 4.56 -13.55 -7.56
CA GLU A 89 4.24 -14.95 -7.81
C GLU A 89 2.76 -15.19 -7.50
N ILE A 90 2.00 -15.63 -8.50
CA ILE A 90 0.58 -15.94 -8.36
C ILE A 90 0.36 -17.44 -8.36
N TYR A 91 -0.13 -17.96 -7.24
CA TYR A 91 -0.53 -19.36 -7.08
C TYR A 91 -2.03 -19.50 -7.34
N TYR A 92 -2.42 -20.04 -8.51
CA TYR A 92 -3.83 -20.30 -8.84
C TYR A 92 -4.39 -21.50 -8.08
N LYS A 93 -3.56 -22.51 -7.79
CA LYS A 93 -3.88 -23.66 -6.95
C LYS A 93 -2.68 -24.04 -6.09
N ARG A 94 -2.95 -24.74 -4.98
CA ARG A 94 -1.92 -25.14 -3.99
C ARG A 94 -0.79 -25.97 -4.61
N ASP A 95 -1.12 -26.77 -5.61
CA ASP A 95 -0.20 -27.75 -6.22
C ASP A 95 0.23 -27.36 -7.64
N GLU A 96 -0.11 -26.15 -8.10
CA GLU A 96 0.32 -25.62 -9.39
C GLU A 96 1.51 -24.68 -9.20
N PRO A 97 2.49 -24.67 -10.13
CA PRO A 97 3.60 -23.73 -10.08
C PRO A 97 3.06 -22.30 -10.15
N ALA A 98 3.69 -21.39 -9.40
CA ALA A 98 3.35 -19.99 -9.47
C ALA A 98 3.59 -19.45 -10.88
N SER A 99 2.68 -18.61 -11.36
CA SER A 99 2.99 -17.75 -12.49
C SER A 99 3.71 -16.52 -11.98
N LEU A 100 4.88 -16.23 -12.54
CA LEU A 100 5.57 -14.97 -12.31
C LEU A 100 4.89 -13.90 -13.17
N GLU A 101 4.50 -12.79 -12.57
CA GLU A 101 3.98 -11.62 -13.27
C GLU A 101 4.88 -10.42 -13.01
N GLU A 102 5.42 -9.85 -14.09
CA GLU A 102 6.12 -8.56 -14.08
C GLU A 102 5.11 -7.41 -14.06
N GLY A 103 5.48 -6.32 -13.40
CA GLY A 103 4.65 -5.13 -13.34
C GLY A 103 5.25 -4.02 -12.48
N ARG A 104 4.36 -3.29 -11.81
CA ARG A 104 4.69 -2.13 -10.98
C ARG A 104 4.07 -2.27 -9.61
N PHE A 105 4.88 -2.10 -8.57
CA PHE A 105 4.43 -1.90 -7.21
C PHE A 105 4.11 -0.44 -6.96
N LEU A 106 2.93 -0.17 -6.42
CA LEU A 106 2.57 1.14 -5.88
C LEU A 106 2.55 1.06 -4.36
N VAL A 107 3.39 1.86 -3.73
CA VAL A 107 3.39 2.07 -2.27
C VAL A 107 2.69 3.39 -1.98
N ALA A 108 1.41 3.30 -1.63
CA ALA A 108 0.58 4.45 -1.30
C ALA A 108 0.60 4.70 0.21
N CYS A 109 1.10 5.85 0.63
CA CYS A 109 1.25 6.24 2.03
C CYS A 109 0.19 7.26 2.44
N LYS A 110 -0.47 7.05 3.59
CA LYS A 110 -1.45 7.99 4.16
C LYS A 110 -1.43 7.98 5.68
N VAL A 111 -1.73 9.13 6.29
CA VAL A 111 -1.89 9.23 7.74
C VAL A 111 -3.34 8.89 8.11
N VAL A 112 -3.54 7.81 8.85
CA VAL A 112 -4.86 7.31 9.24
C VAL A 112 -4.88 6.83 10.68
N VAL A 113 -6.04 6.86 11.32
CA VAL A 113 -6.25 6.22 12.63
C VAL A 113 -6.52 4.73 12.40
N LEU A 114 -5.83 3.87 13.15
CA LEU A 114 -5.81 2.42 12.96
C LEU A 114 -7.00 1.74 13.64
N TYR A 115 -8.20 2.00 13.12
CA TYR A 115 -9.40 1.25 13.50
C TYR A 115 -9.74 0.19 12.45
N GLY A 116 -10.24 -0.97 12.88
CA GLY A 116 -10.62 -2.06 11.99
C GLY A 116 -11.60 -1.62 10.89
N ASN A 117 -12.61 -0.80 11.22
CA ASN A 117 -13.55 -0.27 10.23
C ASN A 117 -12.90 0.69 9.23
N THR A 118 -11.96 1.53 9.67
CA THR A 118 -11.22 2.45 8.81
C THR A 118 -10.36 1.67 7.82
N LEU A 119 -9.59 0.69 8.31
CA LEU A 119 -8.73 -0.17 7.49
C LEU A 119 -9.55 -1.02 6.53
N GLY A 120 -10.65 -1.61 7.00
CA GLY A 120 -11.56 -2.39 6.16
C GLY A 120 -12.11 -1.57 5.00
N ARG A 121 -12.56 -0.33 5.25
CA ARG A 121 -13.03 0.58 4.19
C ARG A 121 -11.92 0.94 3.19
N ILE A 122 -10.73 1.27 3.68
CA ILE A 122 -9.60 1.62 2.81
C ILE A 122 -9.22 0.41 1.96
N ARG A 123 -9.09 -0.79 2.55
CA ARG A 123 -8.82 -2.02 1.83
C ARG A 123 -9.84 -2.27 0.73
N THR A 124 -11.13 -2.32 1.07
CA THR A 124 -12.18 -2.58 0.07
C THR A 124 -12.09 -1.60 -1.11
N ARG A 125 -11.82 -0.32 -0.80
CA ARG A 125 -11.64 0.71 -1.81
C ARG A 125 -10.40 0.49 -2.68
N LEU A 126 -9.24 0.23 -2.07
CA LEU A 126 -7.97 0.03 -2.78
C LEU A 126 -7.96 -1.28 -3.58
N SER A 127 -8.54 -2.36 -3.05
CA SER A 127 -8.74 -3.62 -3.78
C SER A 127 -9.62 -3.41 -5.00
N ALA A 128 -10.71 -2.63 -4.88
CA ALA A 128 -11.56 -2.31 -6.02
C ALA A 128 -10.84 -1.44 -7.07
N LEU A 129 -10.01 -0.49 -6.64
CA LEU A 129 -9.17 0.30 -7.54
C LEU A 129 -8.15 -0.53 -8.29
N ALA A 130 -7.43 -1.41 -7.59
CA ALA A 130 -6.47 -2.31 -8.22
C ALA A 130 -7.17 -3.22 -9.23
N ALA A 131 -8.30 -3.82 -8.84
CA ALA A 131 -9.04 -4.74 -9.70
C ALA A 131 -9.57 -4.07 -10.98
N GLN A 132 -9.97 -2.79 -10.93
CA GLN A 132 -10.36 -2.03 -12.12
C GLN A 132 -9.24 -1.94 -13.16
N GLU A 133 -7.99 -1.98 -12.71
CA GLU A 133 -6.78 -1.85 -13.52
C GLU A 133 -6.05 -3.20 -13.69
N ASN A 134 -6.77 -4.33 -13.52
CA ASN A 134 -6.21 -5.68 -13.57
C ASN A 134 -5.01 -5.89 -12.63
N GLY A 135 -5.05 -5.26 -11.47
CA GLY A 135 -4.04 -5.35 -10.41
C GLY A 135 -4.55 -6.00 -9.13
N TYR A 136 -3.67 -6.02 -8.14
CA TYR A 136 -3.89 -6.65 -6.84
C TYR A 136 -3.60 -5.67 -5.71
N TYR A 137 -4.45 -5.67 -4.69
CA TYR A 137 -4.10 -5.12 -3.39
C TYR A 137 -3.36 -6.18 -2.58
N LEU A 138 -2.17 -5.83 -2.12
CA LEU A 138 -1.22 -6.76 -1.50
C LEU A 138 -1.19 -6.65 0.02
N GLY A 139 -1.75 -5.57 0.58
CA GLY A 139 -1.84 -5.40 2.02
C GLY A 139 -1.39 -4.03 2.49
N TRP A 140 -1.21 -3.92 3.80
CA TRP A 140 -0.77 -2.70 4.45
C TRP A 140 0.21 -2.99 5.58
N GLN A 141 1.01 -1.96 5.89
CA GLN A 141 1.89 -1.89 7.05
C GLN A 141 1.86 -0.50 7.68
N ALA A 142 1.75 -0.43 9.00
CA ALA A 142 2.01 0.81 9.72
C ALA A 142 3.52 1.04 9.75
N GLN A 143 3.98 2.26 9.44
CA GLN A 143 5.37 2.60 9.69
C GLN A 143 5.57 2.68 11.21
N ASP A 144 6.44 1.80 11.72
CA ASP A 144 7.00 1.94 13.06
C ASP A 144 7.85 3.22 13.06
N LEU A 145 7.29 4.30 13.58
CA LEU A 145 8.11 5.39 14.09
C LEU A 145 8.69 4.86 15.40
N SER A 146 9.81 4.14 15.32
CA SER A 146 10.68 4.00 16.48
C SER A 146 10.98 5.41 17.02
N PRO A 147 10.89 5.63 18.34
CA PRO A 147 11.20 6.93 18.94
C PRO A 147 12.63 7.37 18.63
#